data_AF-A0A6I3XBW8-F1
#
_entry.id   AF-A0A6I3XBW8-F1
#
_cell.length_a   1.000
_cell.length_b   1.000
_cell.length_c   1.000
_cell.angle_alpha   90.00
_cell.angle_beta   90.00
_cell.angle_gamma   90.00
#
_symmetry.space_group_name_H-M   'P 1'
#
loop_
_entity.id
_entity.type
_entity.pdbx_description
1 polymer ?
#
loop_
_entity_poly.entity_id
_entity_poly.type
_entity_poly.pdbx_seq_one_letter_code
_entity_poly.pdbx_strand_id
1 'polypeptide(L)'
;MGLRSIDSPRRRPAPTTAHLTDSAGVTHVLTLEPRTLIVAVKSNCDGCRPFVEDLSIEFSDWRLIVVTRDPKPPEAGHRTVWFAPELMDDLEVVSAPFFVALDGSPLNVVTEGVVFAPEQVAREISEF
;
A
#
# COMPACT_ATOMS: atom_id res chain seq x y z
N MET A 1 24.64 3.11 18.81
CA MET A 1 23.93 1.82 18.97
C MET A 1 22.48 2.07 18.61
N GLY A 2 22.11 1.85 17.35
CA GLY A 2 20.75 2.08 16.87
C GLY A 2 19.89 0.83 17.07
N LEU A 3 18.71 0.99 17.65
CA LEU A 3 17.66 -0.01 17.70
C LEU A 3 17.30 -0.42 16.27
N ARG A 4 17.83 -1.56 15.80
CA ARG A 4 17.29 -2.23 14.62
C ARG A 4 15.98 -2.89 15.07
N SER A 5 14.89 -2.58 14.37
CA SER A 5 13.63 -3.30 14.50
C SER A 5 13.91 -4.82 14.46
N ILE A 6 13.34 -5.57 15.39
CA ILE A 6 13.70 -6.97 15.70
C ILE A 6 13.15 -7.99 14.69
N ASP A 7 12.25 -7.58 13.79
CA ASP A 7 11.83 -8.45 12.68
C ASP A 7 12.44 -7.94 11.37
N SER A 8 13.42 -8.69 10.85
CA SER A 8 13.74 -8.63 9.42
C SER A 8 12.45 -8.80 8.62
N PRO A 9 12.24 -8.08 7.50
CA PRO A 9 11.07 -8.27 6.67
C PRO A 9 10.94 -9.74 6.30
N ARG A 10 9.93 -10.43 6.85
CA ARG A 10 9.72 -11.84 6.54
C ARG A 10 9.08 -11.89 5.18
N ARG A 11 9.89 -12.26 4.17
CA ARG A 11 9.35 -12.55 2.84
C ARG A 11 8.26 -13.59 2.97
N ARG A 12 7.06 -13.23 2.55
CA ARG A 12 5.90 -14.12 2.54
C ARG A 12 5.18 -14.03 1.19
N PRO A 13 4.49 -15.10 0.78
CA PRO A 13 3.73 -15.08 -0.47
C PRO A 13 2.74 -13.92 -0.50
N ALA A 14 2.61 -13.27 -1.65
CA ALA A 14 1.62 -12.24 -1.91
C ALA A 14 0.56 -12.74 -2.90
N PRO A 15 -0.69 -12.24 -2.84
CA PRO A 15 -1.69 -12.53 -3.85
C PRO A 15 -1.24 -11.99 -5.22
N THR A 16 -1.52 -12.72 -6.29
CA THR A 16 -1.20 -12.29 -7.66
C THR A 16 -2.35 -11.51 -8.31
N THR A 17 -3.52 -11.48 -7.67
CA THR A 17 -4.71 -10.75 -8.13
C THR A 17 -5.39 -10.08 -6.96
N ALA A 18 -6.02 -8.94 -7.19
CA ALA A 18 -6.78 -8.20 -6.19
C ALA A 18 -8.12 -7.72 -6.74
N HIS A 19 -9.15 -7.72 -5.89
CA HIS A 19 -10.42 -7.05 -6.15
C HIS A 19 -10.36 -5.62 -5.60
N LEU A 20 -10.52 -4.64 -6.49
CA LEU A 20 -10.45 -3.23 -6.16
C LEU A 20 -11.76 -2.55 -6.59
N THR A 21 -12.47 -1.93 -5.67
CA THR A 21 -13.69 -1.19 -5.98
C THR A 21 -13.39 0.32 -6.02
N ASP A 22 -13.79 1.00 -7.09
CA ASP A 22 -13.62 2.44 -7.21
C ASP A 22 -14.71 3.23 -6.47
N SER A 23 -14.62 4.56 -6.50
CA SER A 23 -15.60 5.46 -5.90
C SER A 23 -16.98 5.42 -6.58
N ALA A 24 -17.09 4.85 -7.79
CA ALA A 24 -18.37 4.64 -8.46
C ALA A 24 -19.02 3.30 -8.05
N GLY A 25 -18.36 2.50 -7.21
CA GLY A 25 -18.83 1.19 -6.78
C GLY A 25 -18.57 0.08 -7.80
N VAL A 26 -17.74 0.34 -8.83
CA VAL A 26 -17.37 -0.68 -9.82
C VAL A 26 -16.16 -1.46 -9.32
N THR A 27 -16.29 -2.78 -9.28
CA THR A 27 -15.21 -3.69 -8.88
C THR A 27 -14.39 -4.12 -10.09
N HIS A 28 -13.08 -3.96 -9.96
CA HIS A 28 -12.07 -4.33 -10.94
C HIS A 28 -11.22 -5.47 -10.38
N VAL A 29 -10.85 -6.42 -11.25
CA VAL A 29 -9.87 -7.46 -10.92
C VAL A 29 -8.54 -7.00 -11.48
N LEU A 30 -7.56 -6.76 -10.62
CA LEU A 30 -6.23 -6.30 -11.01
C LEU A 30 -5.21 -7.42 -10.80
N THR A 31 -4.36 -7.68 -11.80
CA THR A 31 -3.15 -8.48 -11.61
C THR A 31 -2.08 -7.65 -10.90
N LEU A 32 -1.54 -8.18 -9.81
CA LEU A 32 -0.45 -7.58 -9.05
C LEU A 32 0.88 -8.05 -9.65
N GLU A 33 1.73 -7.09 -9.99
CA GLU A 33 3.01 -7.31 -10.64
C GLU A 33 4.16 -7.03 -9.67
N PRO A 34 5.37 -7.54 -9.94
CA PRO A 34 6.57 -7.12 -9.21
C PRO A 34 6.71 -5.60 -9.21
N ARG A 35 7.32 -5.04 -8.17
CA ARG A 35 7.39 -3.59 -7.93
C ARG A 35 6.03 -2.91 -7.74
N THR A 36 5.13 -3.56 -7.01
CA THR A 36 3.87 -2.94 -6.59
C THR A 36 3.97 -2.50 -5.14
N LEU A 37 3.72 -1.21 -4.87
CA LEU A 37 3.62 -0.65 -3.54
C LEU A 37 2.14 -0.44 -3.20
N ILE A 38 1.64 -1.15 -2.20
CA ILE A 38 0.28 -0.99 -1.68
C ILE A 38 0.34 -0.12 -0.44
N VAL A 39 -0.45 0.95 -0.39
CA VAL A 39 -0.57 1.82 0.78
C VAL A 39 -2.01 1.80 1.27
N ALA A 40 -2.21 1.26 2.47
CA ALA A 40 -3.46 1.26 3.19
C ALA A 40 -3.66 2.59 3.92
N VAL A 41 -4.78 3.25 3.64
CA VAL A 41 -5.21 4.51 4.25
C VAL A 41 -6.54 4.33 4.97
N LYS A 42 -6.88 5.30 5.83
CA LYS A 42 -8.19 5.41 6.49
C LYS A 42 -8.62 6.86 6.57
N SER A 43 -9.90 7.07 6.83
CA SER A 43 -10.49 8.38 7.09
C SER A 43 -9.86 9.01 8.34
N ASN A 44 -9.79 10.34 8.38
CA ASN A 44 -9.24 11.11 9.51
C ASN A 44 -7.81 10.69 9.89
N CYS A 45 -6.96 10.47 8.89
CA CYS A 45 -5.57 10.07 9.05
C CYS A 45 -4.65 11.13 8.45
N ASP A 46 -4.05 11.95 9.31
CA ASP A 46 -3.15 13.03 8.85
C ASP A 46 -1.93 12.50 8.09
N GLY A 47 -1.38 11.36 8.52
CA GLY A 47 -0.26 10.69 7.86
C GLY A 47 -0.59 10.06 6.50
N CYS A 48 -1.89 9.89 6.18
CA CYS A 48 -2.35 9.35 4.91
C CYS A 48 -2.44 10.44 3.82
N ARG A 49 -2.55 11.70 4.23
CA ARG A 49 -2.82 12.84 3.35
C ARG A 49 -1.86 12.94 2.16
N PRO A 50 -0.53 12.79 2.31
CA PRO A 50 0.38 12.87 1.17
C PRO A 50 0.03 11.84 0.09
N PHE A 51 -0.24 10.59 0.46
CA PHE A 51 -0.54 9.52 -0.49
C PHE A 51 -1.86 9.70 -1.24
N VAL A 52 -2.79 10.47 -0.69
CA VAL A 52 -4.14 10.69 -1.23
C VAL A 52 -4.21 11.99 -2.05
N GLU A 53 -3.56 13.05 -1.58
CA GLU A 53 -3.67 14.41 -2.13
C GLU A 53 -2.50 14.78 -3.06
N ASP A 54 -1.30 14.27 -2.81
CA ASP A 54 -0.10 14.64 -3.57
C ASP A 54 0.19 13.65 -4.72
N LEU A 55 -0.09 14.09 -5.94
CA LEU A 55 0.18 13.34 -7.16
C LEU A 55 1.66 13.33 -7.55
N SER A 56 2.47 14.23 -6.99
CA SER A 56 3.91 14.27 -7.27
C SER A 56 4.71 13.18 -6.54
N ILE A 57 4.08 12.53 -5.55
CA ILE A 57 4.64 11.35 -4.90
C ILE A 57 4.63 10.20 -5.90
N GLU A 58 5.81 9.90 -6.39
CA GLU A 58 6.12 8.76 -7.22
C GLU A 58 7.29 8.00 -6.62
N PHE A 59 7.28 6.69 -6.78
CA PHE A 59 8.28 5.79 -6.21
C PHE A 59 9.13 5.18 -7.33
N SER A 60 9.67 6.02 -8.22
CA SER A 60 10.50 5.66 -9.40
C SER A 60 10.03 4.40 -10.16
N ASP A 61 10.48 3.21 -9.73
CA ASP A 61 10.19 1.94 -10.39
C ASP A 61 9.00 1.17 -9.77
N TRP A 62 8.37 1.73 -8.73
CA TRP A 62 7.27 1.12 -8.00
C TRP A 62 5.91 1.70 -8.38
N ARG A 63 4.99 0.82 -8.76
CA ARG A 63 3.59 1.14 -8.98
C ARG A 63 2.88 1.33 -7.64
N LEU A 64 2.45 2.54 -7.34
CA LEU A 64 1.66 2.85 -6.15
C LEU A 64 0.17 2.51 -6.35
N ILE A 65 -0.39 1.69 -5.45
CA ILE A 65 -1.83 1.42 -5.31
C ILE A 65 -2.26 1.84 -3.92
N VAL A 66 -3.18 2.80 -3.82
CA VAL A 66 -3.72 3.26 -2.54
C VAL A 66 -5.05 2.56 -2.27
N VAL A 67 -5.18 1.93 -1.10
CA VAL A 67 -6.34 1.11 -0.73
C VAL A 67 -6.92 1.52 0.63
N THR A 68 -8.19 1.21 0.86
CA THR A 68 -8.87 1.47 2.13
C THR A 68 -9.87 0.36 2.47
N ARG A 69 -10.15 0.19 3.78
CA ARG A 69 -11.32 -0.55 4.29
C ARG A 69 -12.55 0.34 4.48
N ASP A 70 -12.41 1.65 4.32
CA ASP A 70 -13.54 2.56 4.50
C ASP A 70 -14.40 2.55 3.23
N PRO A 71 -15.69 2.18 3.32
CA PRO A 71 -16.58 2.08 2.16
C PRO A 71 -16.86 3.44 1.50
N LYS A 72 -16.55 4.52 2.22
CA LYS A 72 -16.48 5.88 1.68
C LYS A 72 -15.00 6.27 1.66
N PRO A 73 -14.29 6.11 0.54
CA PRO A 73 -12.92 6.60 0.45
C PRO A 73 -12.88 8.11 0.73
N PRO A 74 -11.76 8.66 1.22
CA PRO A 74 -11.63 10.09 1.47
C PRO A 74 -11.94 10.87 0.18
N GLU A 75 -13.01 11.69 0.19
CA GLU A 75 -13.47 12.45 -0.98
C GLU A 75 -12.44 13.50 -1.48
N ALA A 76 -11.41 13.80 -0.68
CA ALA A 76 -10.51 14.93 -0.87
C ALA A 76 -9.25 14.62 -1.70
N GLY A 77 -9.10 13.41 -2.24
CA GLY A 77 -7.90 13.02 -2.98
C GLY A 77 -7.94 13.33 -4.47
N HIS A 78 -6.82 13.80 -5.02
CA HIS A 78 -6.60 13.78 -6.47
C HIS A 78 -6.25 12.38 -6.98
N ARG A 79 -5.79 11.49 -6.10
CA ARG A 79 -5.44 10.10 -6.41
C ARG A 79 -6.63 9.17 -6.15
N THR A 80 -6.81 8.18 -7.01
CA THR A 80 -7.79 7.10 -6.79
C THR A 80 -7.41 6.29 -5.56
N VAL A 81 -8.33 6.23 -4.59
CA VAL A 81 -8.26 5.34 -3.43
C VAL A 81 -9.25 4.20 -3.64
N TRP A 82 -8.75 2.97 -3.69
CA TRP A 82 -9.55 1.79 -3.94
C TRP A 82 -10.11 1.21 -2.65
N PHE A 83 -11.40 0.90 -2.62
CA PHE A 83 -11.97 0.07 -1.57
C PHE A 83 -11.57 -1.39 -1.83
N ALA A 84 -10.76 -1.97 -0.93
CA ALA A 84 -10.17 -3.30 -1.14
C ALA A 84 -9.96 -4.06 0.18
N PRO A 85 -11.03 -4.35 0.95
CA PRO A 85 -10.91 -5.06 2.22
C PRO A 85 -10.31 -6.46 2.08
N GLU A 86 -10.67 -7.20 1.01
CA GLU A 86 -10.16 -8.55 0.75
C GLU A 86 -8.64 -8.57 0.53
N LEU A 87 -8.12 -7.63 -0.28
CA LEU A 87 -6.69 -7.48 -0.49
C LEU A 87 -5.97 -7.14 0.82
N MET A 88 -6.57 -6.30 1.66
CA MET A 88 -6.00 -5.97 2.97
C MET A 88 -6.01 -7.16 3.92
N ASP A 89 -7.01 -8.06 3.84
CA ASP A 89 -7.04 -9.32 4.59
C ASP A 89 -5.97 -10.30 4.09
N ASP A 90 -5.83 -10.48 2.77
CA ASP A 90 -4.80 -11.34 2.16
C ASP A 90 -3.37 -10.86 2.49
N LEU A 91 -3.20 -9.54 2.61
CA LEU A 91 -1.95 -8.91 3.03
C LEU A 91 -1.84 -8.74 4.54
N GLU A 92 -2.75 -9.32 5.33
CA GLU A 92 -2.70 -9.27 6.80
C GLU A 92 -2.61 -7.84 7.38
N VAL A 93 -3.10 -6.85 6.63
CA VAL A 93 -3.09 -5.43 7.03
C VAL A 93 -4.24 -5.17 7.99
N VAL A 94 -3.90 -5.15 9.29
CA VAL A 94 -4.85 -4.97 10.39
C VAL A 94 -5.20 -3.50 10.68
N SER A 95 -4.34 -2.56 10.30
CA SER A 95 -4.55 -1.14 10.59
C SER A 95 -3.89 -0.23 9.56
N ALA A 96 -4.45 0.96 9.38
CA ALA A 96 -3.87 2.05 8.58
C ALA A 96 -3.42 3.21 9.50
N PRO A 97 -2.38 3.98 9.10
CA PRO A 97 -1.68 3.93 7.82
C PRO A 97 -0.59 2.85 7.76
N PHE A 98 -0.55 2.06 6.68
CA PHE A 98 0.38 0.93 6.53
C PHE A 98 0.74 0.72 5.06
N PHE A 99 1.94 0.23 4.76
CA PHE A 99 2.37 -0.08 3.41
C PHE A 99 2.85 -1.52 3.30
N VAL A 100 2.74 -2.07 2.10
CA VAL A 100 3.22 -3.39 1.73
C VAL A 100 3.87 -3.28 0.34
N ALA A 101 5.13 -3.67 0.24
CA ALA A 101 5.88 -3.69 -1.00
C ALA A 101 5.95 -5.12 -1.55
N LEU A 102 5.51 -5.30 -2.79
CA LEU A 102 5.45 -6.57 -3.50
C LEU A 102 6.53 -6.63 -4.58
N ASP A 103 7.36 -7.66 -4.57
CA ASP A 103 8.37 -7.90 -5.60
C ASP A 103 8.67 -9.40 -5.80
N GLY A 104 9.38 -9.71 -6.89
CA GLY A 104 9.85 -11.05 -7.23
C GLY A 104 8.90 -11.91 -8.07
N SER A 105 9.40 -13.08 -8.50
CA SER A 105 8.66 -14.09 -9.24
C SER A 105 9.00 -15.48 -8.67
N PRO A 106 8.13 -16.10 -7.84
CA PRO A 106 6.75 -15.70 -7.52
C PRO A 106 6.66 -14.41 -6.72
N LEU A 107 5.50 -13.75 -6.75
CA LEU A 107 5.26 -12.48 -6.06
C LEU A 107 5.29 -12.68 -4.54
N ASN A 108 6.08 -11.86 -3.84
CA ASN A 108 6.22 -11.89 -2.39
C ASN A 108 6.11 -10.49 -1.81
N VAL A 109 5.63 -10.40 -0.58
CA VAL A 109 5.85 -9.23 0.26
C VAL A 109 7.33 -9.18 0.61
N VAL A 110 8.03 -8.12 0.19
CA VAL A 110 9.47 -7.96 0.45
C VAL A 110 9.77 -7.02 1.61
N THR A 111 8.89 -6.05 1.86
CA THR A 111 8.90 -5.20 3.05
C THR A 111 7.52 -4.62 3.31
N GLU A 112 7.23 -4.31 4.56
CA GLU A 112 5.94 -3.75 4.99
C GLU A 112 6.11 -3.02 6.33
N GLY A 113 5.21 -2.07 6.62
CA GLY A 113 5.33 -1.30 7.85
C GLY A 113 4.31 -0.17 7.97
N VAL A 114 4.33 0.47 9.15
CA VAL A 114 3.53 1.66 9.40
C VAL A 114 4.06 2.81 8.55
N VAL A 115 3.15 3.55 7.93
CA VAL A 115 3.49 4.72 7.12
C VAL A 115 3.54 5.96 8.00
N PHE A 116 4.71 6.59 8.05
CA PHE A 116 4.89 7.89 8.70
C PHE A 116 5.02 9.02 7.69
N ALA A 117 5.71 8.75 6.57
CA ALA A 117 5.91 9.71 5.49
C ALA A 117 6.29 9.00 4.18
N PRO A 118 6.00 9.59 3.00
CA PRO A 118 6.42 9.04 1.70
C PRO A 118 7.92 8.80 1.60
N GLU A 119 8.75 9.69 2.14
CA GLU A 119 10.23 9.58 2.08
C GLU A 119 10.75 8.41 2.92
N GLN A 120 10.04 8.06 3.99
CA GLN A 120 10.35 6.87 4.79
C GLN A 120 10.07 5.60 3.98
N VAL A 121 8.91 5.52 3.34
CA VAL A 121 8.55 4.38 2.47
C VAL A 121 9.54 4.26 1.31
N ALA A 122 9.88 5.37 0.65
CA ALA A 122 10.84 5.40 -0.47
C ALA A 122 12.21 4.86 -0.06
N ARG A 123 12.70 5.24 1.13
CA ARG A 123 13.96 4.74 1.67
C ARG A 123 13.90 3.23 1.93
N GLU A 124 12.81 2.74 2.52
CA GLU A 124 12.65 1.32 2.86
C GLU A 124 12.49 0.41 1.65
N ILE A 125 11.92 0.91 0.55
CA ILE A 125 11.79 0.13 -0.69
C ILE A 125 12.99 0.27 -1.64
N SER A 126 13.89 1.23 -1.39
CA SER A 126 15.06 1.50 -2.26
C SER A 126 16.10 0.39 -2.31
N GLU A 127 16.05 -0.53 -1.34
CA GLU A 127 16.99 -1.64 -1.17
C GLU A 127 16.53 -2.95 -1.82
N PHE A 128 15.32 -2.96 -2.39
CA PHE A 128 14.76 -4.09 -3.12
C PHE A 128 14.84 -3.82 -4.61
#